data_AF-A0A5A7X4C6-F1
#
_entry.id   AF-A0A5A7X4C6-F1
#
_cell.length_a   1.000
_cell.length_b   1.000
_cell.length_c   1.000
_cell.angle_alpha   90.00
_cell.angle_beta   90.00
_cell.angle_gamma   90.00
#
_symmetry.space_group_name_H-M   'P 1'
#
loop_
_entity.id
_entity.type
_entity.pdbx_description
1 polymer ?
#
loop_
_entity_poly.entity_id
_entity_poly.type
_entity_poly.pdbx_seq_one_letter_code
_entity_poly.pdbx_strand_id
1 'polypeptide(L)'
;MARCRTADPSLFFHPDGERGHARHGRQRVAKQICAECPVLSECRDHSIVFEEPFGTWGGLTEEERGTLLPARVLNIRTHRGDGPVGQEDTPPPVPMRGQPS
;
A
#
# COMPACT_ATOMS: atom_id res chain seq x y z
N MET A 1 -8.80 16.60 -5.79
CA MET A 1 -9.30 15.28 -5.31
C MET A 1 -8.28 14.19 -5.64
N ALA A 2 -8.19 13.13 -4.85
CA ALA A 2 -7.25 12.03 -5.10
C ALA A 2 -7.75 11.13 -6.24
N ARG A 3 -6.88 10.83 -7.22
CA ARG A 3 -7.25 10.03 -8.42
C ARG A 3 -7.55 8.56 -8.12
N CYS A 4 -7.00 8.01 -7.05
CA CYS A 4 -7.29 6.62 -6.65
C CYS A 4 -8.78 6.40 -6.31
N ARG A 5 -9.53 7.44 -5.96
CA ARG A 5 -10.95 7.32 -5.61
C ARG A 5 -11.87 6.96 -6.78
N THR A 6 -11.42 7.18 -8.02
CA THR A 6 -12.18 6.88 -9.24
C THR A 6 -11.65 5.65 -9.97
N ALA A 7 -10.63 4.99 -9.41
CA ALA A 7 -10.03 3.78 -9.95
C ALA A 7 -10.41 2.56 -9.10
N ASP A 8 -10.17 1.36 -9.63
CA ASP A 8 -10.37 0.12 -8.87
C ASP A 8 -9.39 0.08 -7.67
N PRO A 9 -9.87 -0.04 -6.41
CA PRO A 9 -9.02 -0.18 -5.23
C PRO A 9 -8.04 -1.35 -5.29
N SER A 10 -8.39 -2.43 -6.00
CA SER A 10 -7.54 -3.61 -6.15
C SER A 10 -6.19 -3.26 -6.78
N LEU A 11 -6.12 -2.22 -7.61
CA LEU A 11 -4.86 -1.76 -8.21
C LEU A 11 -3.86 -1.30 -7.15
N PHE A 12 -4.34 -0.68 -6.08
CA PHE A 12 -3.49 -0.09 -5.04
C PHE A 12 -3.19 -1.10 -3.93
N PHE A 13 -4.11 -2.01 -3.65
CA PHE A 13 -4.02 -2.98 -2.55
C PHE A 13 -4.22 -4.41 -3.10
N HIS A 14 -3.19 -5.25 -3.02
CA HIS A 14 -3.31 -6.65 -3.47
C HIS A 14 -4.16 -7.51 -2.53
N PRO A 15 -4.82 -8.54 -3.08
CA PRO A 15 -5.25 -9.70 -2.31
C PRO A 15 -4.04 -10.56 -1.87
N ASP A 16 -4.23 -11.39 -0.84
CA ASP A 16 -3.18 -12.26 -0.33
C ASP A 16 -2.68 -13.25 -1.40
N GLY A 17 -1.36 -13.49 -1.42
CA GLY A 17 -0.72 -14.47 -2.30
C GLY A 17 -0.35 -13.99 -3.71
N GLU A 18 -0.63 -12.74 -4.09
CA GLU A 18 -0.20 -12.18 -5.38
C GLU A 18 1.33 -12.03 -5.46
N ARG A 19 1.97 -12.56 -6.50
CA ARG A 19 3.44 -12.49 -6.70
C ARG A 19 3.85 -12.28 -8.15
N GLY A 20 5.15 -12.02 -8.35
CA GLY A 20 5.80 -12.00 -9.66
C GLY A 20 5.21 -10.97 -10.63
N HIS A 21 5.01 -11.37 -11.88
CA HIS A 21 4.56 -10.46 -12.95
C HIS A 21 3.21 -9.82 -12.69
N ALA A 22 2.28 -10.52 -12.03
CA ALA A 22 0.97 -9.97 -11.68
C ALA A 22 1.12 -8.76 -10.74
N ARG A 23 1.89 -8.94 -9.64
CA ARG A 23 2.23 -7.87 -8.70
C ARG A 23 2.88 -6.67 -9.39
N HIS A 24 3.90 -6.93 -10.22
CA HIS A 24 4.61 -5.85 -10.94
C HIS A 24 3.71 -5.12 -11.94
N GLY A 25 2.83 -5.84 -12.64
CA GLY A 25 1.86 -5.26 -13.57
C GLY A 25 0.91 -4.31 -12.88
N ARG A 26 0.27 -4.78 -11.80
CA ARG A 26 -0.66 -4.01 -10.99
C ARG A 26 0.00 -2.77 -10.37
N GLN A 27 1.16 -2.93 -9.75
CA GLN A 27 1.91 -1.82 -9.15
C GLN A 27 2.28 -0.76 -10.19
N ARG A 28 2.68 -1.17 -11.41
CA ARG A 28 2.97 -0.23 -12.50
C ARG A 28 1.74 0.60 -12.86
N VAL A 29 0.57 -0.02 -12.99
CA VAL A 29 -0.68 0.69 -13.29
C VAL A 29 -1.04 1.66 -12.15
N ALA A 30 -0.95 1.22 -10.89
CA ALA A 30 -1.20 2.08 -9.74
C ALA A 30 -0.28 3.31 -9.71
N LYS A 31 1.02 3.11 -9.99
CA LYS A 31 2.00 4.21 -10.06
C LYS A 31 1.68 5.20 -11.16
N GLN A 32 1.20 4.76 -12.32
CA GLN A 32 0.77 5.65 -13.40
C GLN A 32 -0.41 6.53 -12.96
N ILE A 33 -1.40 5.96 -12.26
CA ILE A 33 -2.52 6.74 -11.72
C ILE A 33 -2.03 7.75 -10.67
N CYS A 34 -1.10 7.33 -9.80
CA CYS A 34 -0.50 8.23 -8.83
C CYS A 34 0.24 9.39 -9.49
N ALA A 35 0.97 9.17 -10.59
CA ALA A 35 1.78 10.20 -11.25
C ALA A 35 0.97 11.41 -11.73
N GLU A 36 -0.32 11.23 -12.01
CA GLU A 36 -1.22 12.33 -12.40
C GLU A 36 -2.00 12.92 -11.21
N CYS A 37 -1.82 12.38 -10.00
CA CYS A 37 -2.62 12.72 -8.83
C CYS A 37 -2.16 14.06 -8.23
N PRO A 38 -3.07 15.04 -8.03
CA PRO A 38 -2.70 16.36 -7.51
C PRO A 38 -2.27 16.36 -6.03
N VAL A 39 -2.46 15.25 -5.31
CA VAL A 39 -2.09 15.09 -3.90
C VAL A 39 -0.99 14.03 -3.71
N LEU A 40 -0.17 13.81 -4.75
CA LEU A 40 0.86 12.76 -4.76
C LEU A 40 1.81 12.89 -3.58
N SER A 41 2.32 14.10 -3.33
CA SER A 41 3.32 14.38 -2.29
C SER A 41 2.72 14.15 -0.90
N GLU A 42 1.56 14.73 -0.61
CA GLU A 42 0.87 14.59 0.68
C GLU A 42 0.50 13.13 0.96
N CYS A 43 0.05 12.40 -0.07
CA CYS A 43 -0.25 10.98 0.04
C CYS A 43 1.00 10.13 0.34
N ARG A 44 2.14 10.47 -0.28
CA ARG A 44 3.42 9.82 -0.01
C ARG A 44 3.87 10.07 1.42
N ASP A 45 3.88 11.32 1.84
CA ASP A 45 4.33 11.73 3.18
C ASP A 45 3.48 11.06 4.26
N HIS A 46 2.16 11.04 4.06
CA HIS A 46 1.25 10.29 4.92
C HIS A 46 1.67 8.82 5.06
N SER A 47 1.89 8.12 3.94
CA SER A 47 2.25 6.71 3.99
C SER A 47 3.60 6.42 4.67
N ILE A 48 4.50 7.41 4.75
CA ILE A 48 5.77 7.28 5.46
C ILE A 48 5.55 7.55 6.97
N VAL A 49 4.89 8.66 7.30
CA VAL A 49 4.63 9.07 8.69
C VAL A 49 3.79 8.04 9.45
N PHE A 50 2.79 7.47 8.80
CA PHE A 50 1.91 6.46 9.38
C PHE A 50 2.40 5.02 9.14
N GLU A 51 3.57 4.86 8.51
CA GLU A 51 4.21 3.56 8.29
C GLU A 51 3.30 2.53 7.63
N GLU A 52 2.46 2.97 6.68
CA GLU A 52 1.42 2.14 6.07
C GLU A 52 2.03 0.79 5.61
N PRO A 53 1.60 -0.37 6.09
CA PRO A 53 2.40 -1.58 5.89
C PRO A 53 2.37 -2.08 4.44
N PHE A 54 1.27 -1.81 3.70
CA PHE A 54 0.97 -2.42 2.41
C PHE A 54 0.53 -1.41 1.34
N GLY A 55 0.49 -1.88 0.09
CA GLY A 55 -0.12 -1.17 -1.03
C GLY A 55 0.75 -0.08 -1.67
N THR A 56 0.20 0.55 -2.72
CA THR A 56 0.85 1.63 -3.47
C THR A 56 0.31 2.99 -3.03
N TRP A 57 1.19 3.86 -2.55
CA TRP A 57 0.85 5.17 -1.99
C TRP A 57 1.73 6.26 -2.59
N GLY A 58 1.16 7.38 -3.03
CA GLY A 58 1.93 8.53 -3.52
C GLY A 58 2.99 8.18 -4.59
N GLY A 59 2.70 7.17 -5.43
CA GLY A 59 3.61 6.67 -6.46
C GLY A 59 4.73 5.75 -5.98
N LEU A 60 4.71 5.28 -4.73
CA LEU A 60 5.63 4.30 -4.18
C LEU A 60 4.91 2.97 -3.96
N THR A 61 5.52 1.86 -4.41
CA THR A 61 5.10 0.53 -3.96
C THR A 61 5.45 0.32 -2.49
N GLU A 62 4.86 -0.71 -1.90
CA GLU A 62 5.24 -1.19 -0.57
C GLU A 62 6.76 -1.35 -0.44
N GLU A 63 7.38 -2.05 -1.39
CA GLU A 63 8.81 -2.36 -1.40
C GLU A 63 9.67 -1.10 -1.53
N GLU A 64 9.34 -0.22 -2.47
CA GLU A 64 10.03 1.06 -2.66
C GLU A 64 9.94 1.92 -1.40
N ARG A 65 8.75 1.99 -0.81
CA ARG A 65 8.52 2.74 0.43
C ARG A 65 9.21 2.11 1.63
N GLY A 66 9.41 0.80 1.63
CA GLY A 66 10.12 0.09 2.68
C GLY A 66 11.53 0.62 2.94
N THR A 67 12.20 1.12 1.89
CA THR A 67 13.53 1.74 2.01
C THR A 67 13.53 3.03 2.83
N LEU A 68 12.35 3.63 3.04
CA LEU A 68 12.15 4.87 3.79
C LEU A 68 11.57 4.61 5.19
N LEU A 69 11.23 3.36 5.53
CA LEU A 69 10.60 3.00 6.79
C LEU A 69 11.59 2.39 7.78
N PRO A 70 11.33 2.49 9.10
CA PRO A 70 12.15 1.82 10.10
C PRO A 70 12.11 0.29 9.95
N ALA A 71 13.20 -0.38 10.32
CA ALA A 71 13.36 -1.83 10.19
C ALA A 71 12.22 -2.66 10.80
N ARG A 72 11.59 -2.17 11.89
CA ARG A 72 10.46 -2.83 12.54
C ARG A 72 9.26 -3.06 11.61
N VAL A 73 9.04 -2.16 10.65
CA VAL A 73 7.92 -2.25 9.70
C VAL A 73 8.22 -3.26 8.60
N LEU A 74 9.49 -3.37 8.20
CA LEU A 74 9.94 -4.34 7.19
C LEU A 74 9.73 -5.80 7.66
N ASN A 75 9.95 -6.06 8.95
CA ASN A 75 9.79 -7.40 9.52
C ASN A 75 8.33 -7.89 9.47
N ILE A 76 7.35 -6.99 9.55
CA ILE A 76 5.91 -7.35 9.44
C ILE A 76 5.62 -7.96 8.05
N ARG A 77 6.32 -7.51 7.01
CA ARG A 77 6.11 -7.95 5.62
C ARG A 77 6.66 -9.34 5.37
N THR A 78 7.79 -9.68 5.98
CA THR A 78 8.46 -10.97 5.79
C THR A 78 7.71 -12.14 6.42
N HIS A 79 6.93 -11.91 7.47
CA HIS A 79 6.24 -12.98 8.20
C HIS A 79 4.97 -13.52 7.52
N ARG A 80 4.45 -12.85 6.48
CA ARG A 80 3.23 -13.30 5.76
C ARG A 80 3.50 -14.29 4.62
N GLY A 81 4.76 -14.69 4.42
CA GLY A 81 5.19 -15.57 3.33
C GLY A 81 5.44 -17.04 3.69
N ASP A 82 5.63 -17.38 4.96
CA ASP A 82 6.12 -18.70 5.43
C ASP A 82 5.28 -19.32 6.56
N GLY A 83 4.05 -18.83 6.80
CA GLY A 83 3.16 -19.35 7.86
C GLY A 83 2.18 -20.43 7.36
N PRO A 84 1.82 -21.43 8.19
CA PRO A 84 0.78 -22.40 7.84
C PRO A 84 -0.57 -21.70 7.66
N VAL A 85 -1.28 -22.02 6.57
CA VAL A 85 -2.65 -21.58 6.30
C VAL A 85 -3.55 -21.98 7.48
N GLY A 86 -3.98 -21.00 8.28
CA GLY A 86 -4.83 -21.26 9.43
C GLY A 86 -4.85 -20.22 10.54
N GLN A 87 -5.11 -18.94 10.23
CA GLN A 87 -5.88 -18.03 11.09
C GLN A 87 -6.19 -16.73 10.34
N GLU A 88 -7.40 -16.23 10.48
CA GLU A 88 -7.85 -14.95 9.92
C GLU A 88 -7.09 -13.79 10.58
N ASP A 89 -5.93 -13.44 10.02
CA ASP A 89 -5.22 -12.20 10.32
C ASP A 89 -5.96 -11.02 9.68
N THR A 90 -7.12 -10.70 10.26
CA THR A 90 -7.78 -9.42 10.01
C THR A 90 -6.76 -8.32 10.35
N PRO A 91 -6.30 -7.50 9.38
CA PRO A 91 -5.39 -6.41 9.69
C PRO A 91 -6.02 -5.52 10.77
N PRO A 92 -5.25 -4.96 11.71
CA PRO A 92 -5.82 -4.04 12.69
C PRO A 92 -6.55 -2.94 11.94
N PRO A 93 -7.77 -2.54 12.36
CA PRO A 93 -8.53 -1.52 11.67
C PRO A 93 -7.67 -0.26 11.60
N VAL A 94 -7.25 0.11 10.39
CA VAL A 94 -6.56 1.38 10.16
C VAL A 94 -7.54 2.46 10.58
N PRO A 95 -7.21 3.34 11.56
CA PRO A 95 -8.14 4.36 11.99
C PRO A 95 -8.35 5.37 10.85
N MET A 96 -9.41 5.16 10.06
CA MET A 96 -9.91 6.12 9.08
C MET A 96 -10.53 7.32 9.83
N ARG A 97 -9.71 8.21 10.39
CA ARG A 97 -10.21 9.43 11.02
C ARG A 97 -10.02 10.65 10.11
N GLY A 98 -11.14 11.25 9.75
CA GLY A 98 -11.22 12.63 9.24
C GLY A 98 -11.55 12.75 7.75
N GLN A 99 -12.77 12.37 7.35
CA GLN A 99 -13.39 13.01 6.19
C GLN A 99 -13.92 14.38 6.67
N PRO A 100 -13.46 15.52 6.14
CA PRO A 100 -14.18 16.77 6.35
C PRO A 100 -15.53 16.70 5.61
N SER A 101 -16.57 17.23 6.25
CA SER A 101 -17.98 17.26 5.81
C SER A 101 -18.21 17.81 4.41
#